data_AF-A0A4R4E0R0-F1
#
_entry.id   AF-A0A4R4E0R0-F1
#
_cell.length_a   1.000
_cell.length_b   1.000
_cell.length_c   1.000
_cell.angle_alpha   90.00
_cell.angle_beta   90.00
_cell.angle_gamma   90.00
#
_symmetry.space_group_name_H-M   'P 1'
#
loop_
_entity.id
_entity.type
_entity.pdbx_description
1 polymer ?
#
loop_
_entity_poly.entity_id
_entity_poly.type
_entity_poly.pdbx_seq_one_letter_code
_entity_poly.pdbx_strand_id
1 'polypeptide(L)'
;MNQVRYLFLAIFILLAGWSLYWIGEQVFLTEQRSAALTSVKTAAASTATPGTAAKATAPAAAPGKGIFQQNCAACHALDKDMTGPALRGLTSRGPWADRKKLYAWVHNPAAFLAKDPYTQGLQKQYGAIMMPFPQLSEKDIDQIVEYVEAK
;
A
#
# COMPACT_ATOMS: atom_id res chain seq x y z
N MET A 1 25.19 -54.97 -9.20
CA MET A 1 25.39 -54.21 -7.94
C MET A 1 25.87 -52.77 -8.12
N ASN A 2 26.39 -52.35 -9.29
CA ASN A 2 26.96 -50.99 -9.44
C ASN A 2 25.93 -49.95 -9.93
N GLN A 3 24.91 -50.35 -10.69
CA GLN A 3 23.90 -49.42 -11.24
C GLN A 3 23.03 -48.74 -10.15
N VAL A 4 22.69 -49.47 -9.09
CA VAL A 4 21.88 -48.92 -7.98
C VAL A 4 22.67 -47.88 -7.18
N ARG A 5 24.01 -48.02 -7.07
CA ARG A 5 24.88 -47.05 -6.39
C ARG A 5 24.98 -45.72 -7.13
N TYR A 6 24.98 -45.72 -8.47
CA TYR A 6 25.00 -44.49 -9.27
C TYR A 6 23.66 -43.74 -9.22
N LEU A 7 22.53 -44.46 -9.14
CA LEU A 7 21.21 -43.85 -8.96
C LEU A 7 21.07 -43.13 -7.62
N PHE A 8 21.57 -43.70 -6.52
CA PHE A 8 21.56 -43.01 -5.22
C PHE A 8 22.52 -41.82 -5.14
N LEU A 9 23.68 -41.88 -5.81
CA LEU A 9 24.62 -40.74 -5.89
C LEU A 9 24.09 -39.58 -6.75
N ALA A 10 23.39 -39.86 -7.85
CA ALA A 10 22.83 -38.83 -8.73
C ALA A 10 21.72 -38.01 -8.04
N ILE A 11 20.88 -38.66 -7.22
CA ILE A 11 19.79 -37.99 -6.48
C ILE A 11 20.35 -37.05 -5.40
N PHE A 12 21.43 -37.45 -4.71
CA PHE A 12 22.08 -36.60 -3.71
C PHE A 12 22.72 -35.33 -4.30
N ILE A 13 23.31 -35.43 -5.50
CA ILE A 13 23.93 -34.28 -6.19
C ILE A 13 22.85 -33.31 -6.69
N LEU A 14 21.71 -33.80 -7.19
CA LEU A 14 20.62 -32.95 -7.65
C LEU A 14 19.92 -32.21 -6.49
N LEU A 15 19.79 -32.83 -5.32
CA LEU A 15 19.22 -32.18 -4.13
C LEU A 15 20.16 -31.12 -3.51
N ALA A 16 21.48 -31.37 -3.49
CA ALA A 16 22.46 -30.39 -3.01
C ALA A 16 22.56 -29.16 -3.93
N GLY A 17 22.40 -29.35 -5.25
CA GLY A 17 22.39 -28.25 -6.23
C GLY A 17 21.20 -27.30 -6.08
N TRP A 18 20.02 -27.82 -5.68
CA TRP A 18 18.82 -27.01 -5.47
C TRP A 18 18.93 -26.07 -4.26
N SER A 19 19.56 -26.54 -3.17
CA SER A 19 19.81 -25.72 -1.99
C SER A 19 20.82 -24.59 -2.22
N LEU A 20 21.83 -24.81 -3.08
CA LEU A 20 22.81 -23.78 -3.45
C LEU A 20 22.23 -22.71 -4.39
N TYR A 21 21.28 -23.08 -5.25
CA TYR A 21 20.60 -22.13 -6.14
C TYR A 21 19.72 -21.13 -5.35
N TRP A 22 19.05 -21.59 -4.30
CA TRP A 22 18.18 -20.73 -3.48
C TRP A 22 18.94 -19.71 -2.61
N ILE A 23 20.16 -20.04 -2.18
CA ILE A 23 21.03 -19.12 -1.42
C ILE A 23 21.61 -18.03 -2.33
N GLY A 24 21.91 -18.34 -3.59
CA GLY A 24 22.47 -17.37 -4.55
C GLY A 24 21.52 -16.20 -4.88
N GLU A 25 20.22 -16.48 -5.01
CA GLU A 25 19.21 -15.45 -5.34
C GLU A 25 19.00 -14.45 -4.18
N GLN A 26 19.08 -14.90 -2.93
CA GLN A 26 18.92 -14.05 -1.75
C GLN A 26 20.06 -13.03 -1.57
N VAL A 27 21.30 -13.40 -1.95
CA VAL A 27 22.49 -12.54 -1.76
C VAL A 27 22.51 -11.35 -2.75
N PHE A 28 22.01 -11.53 -3.97
CA PHE A 28 21.98 -10.45 -4.97
C PHE A 28 21.00 -9.32 -4.62
N LEU A 29 19.90 -9.62 -3.91
CA LEU A 29 18.94 -8.61 -3.46
C LEU A 29 19.49 -7.69 -2.36
N THR A 30 20.46 -8.16 -1.57
CA THR A 30 21.12 -7.32 -0.55
C THR A 30 22.12 -6.32 -1.12
N GLU A 31 22.77 -6.62 -2.26
CA GLU A 31 23.78 -5.75 -2.86
C GLU A 31 23.16 -4.49 -3.49
N GLN A 32 21.95 -4.59 -4.05
CA GLN A 32 21.26 -3.44 -4.68
C GLN A 32 20.76 -2.39 -3.68
N ARG A 33 20.69 -2.71 -2.37
CA ARG A 33 20.37 -1.72 -1.33
C ARG A 33 21.57 -0.83 -0.98
N SER A 34 22.80 -1.30 -1.22
CA SER A 34 24.03 -0.61 -0.84
C SER A 34 24.45 0.46 -1.85
N ALA A 35 24.15 0.29 -3.14
CA ALA A 35 24.48 1.26 -4.19
C ALA A 35 23.52 2.48 -4.24
N ALA A 36 22.31 2.36 -3.69
CA ALA A 36 21.33 3.46 -3.66
C ALA A 36 21.57 4.47 -2.51
N LEU A 37 22.40 4.13 -1.52
CA LEU A 37 22.62 4.97 -0.32
C LEU A 37 23.85 5.87 -0.41
N THR A 38 24.76 5.63 -1.35
CA THR A 38 26.05 6.35 -1.46
C THR A 38 25.97 7.68 -2.23
N SER A 39 24.84 8.01 -2.88
CA SER A 39 24.68 9.29 -3.60
C SER A 39 24.00 10.40 -2.77
N VAL A 40 23.58 10.15 -1.54
CA VAL A 40 22.87 11.16 -0.70
C VAL A 40 23.81 11.83 0.32
N LYS A 41 25.04 11.36 0.47
CA LYS A 41 25.94 11.77 1.57
C LYS A 41 26.96 12.84 1.16
N THR A 42 26.50 13.97 0.64
CA THR A 42 27.24 15.26 0.72
C THR A 42 26.27 16.43 0.70
N ALA A 43 25.76 16.81 1.88
CA ALA A 43 25.47 18.19 2.25
C ALA A 43 25.34 18.23 3.78
N ALA A 44 26.46 18.46 4.45
CA ALA A 44 26.48 18.72 5.87
C ALA A 44 25.98 20.15 6.15
N ALA A 45 25.06 20.23 7.11
CA ALA A 45 24.86 21.30 8.08
C ALA A 45 24.61 22.74 7.57
N SER A 46 23.36 23.19 7.75
CA SER A 46 23.11 24.51 8.35
C SER A 46 21.80 24.49 9.15
N THR A 47 21.95 24.76 10.44
CA THR A 47 21.01 25.30 11.43
C THR A 47 19.56 24.78 11.51
N ALA A 48 19.27 24.26 12.70
CA ALA A 48 17.95 23.88 13.18
C ALA A 48 16.96 25.07 13.22
N THR A 49 15.73 24.80 12.80
CA THR A 49 14.49 25.46 13.28
C THR A 49 13.40 24.37 13.29
N PRO A 50 12.57 24.22 14.34
CA PRO A 50 11.57 23.18 14.40
C PRO A 50 10.32 23.62 13.63
N GLY A 51 9.89 22.82 12.65
CA GLY A 51 8.56 23.00 12.05
C GLY A 51 8.45 22.48 10.62
N THR A 52 7.53 21.54 10.44
CA THR A 52 6.90 21.08 9.18
C THR A 52 7.46 19.80 8.58
N ALA A 53 6.52 18.85 8.42
CA ALA A 53 6.69 17.49 7.97
C ALA A 53 7.37 17.37 6.60
N ALA A 54 8.18 16.32 6.47
CA ALA A 54 8.91 15.98 5.26
C ALA A 54 7.96 15.71 4.08
N LYS A 55 8.23 16.45 3.00
CA LYS A 55 7.63 16.35 1.68
C LYS A 55 7.99 15.00 1.02
N ALA A 56 7.04 14.08 0.97
CA ALA A 56 7.14 12.90 0.11
C ALA A 56 7.11 13.38 -1.36
N THR A 57 8.20 13.16 -2.09
CA THR A 57 8.29 13.47 -3.52
C THR A 57 8.33 12.14 -4.28
N ALA A 58 7.21 11.73 -4.88
CA ALA A 58 7.16 10.67 -5.88
C ALA A 58 6.87 11.28 -7.26
N PRO A 59 7.52 10.84 -8.35
CA PRO A 59 7.37 11.45 -9.68
C PRO A 59 6.08 11.01 -10.40
N ALA A 60 5.69 11.81 -11.40
CA ALA A 60 4.40 11.83 -12.07
C ALA A 60 4.00 10.54 -12.85
N ALA A 61 3.06 9.79 -12.29
CA ALA A 61 2.02 9.04 -12.99
C ALA A 61 0.74 9.28 -12.19
N ALA A 62 -0.43 9.52 -12.83
CA ALA A 62 -1.69 9.92 -12.19
C ALA A 62 -1.82 9.34 -10.75
N PRO A 63 -1.41 10.11 -9.73
CA PRO A 63 -0.92 9.55 -8.46
C PRO A 63 -1.99 8.73 -7.73
N GLY A 64 -3.26 9.06 -7.95
CA GLY A 64 -4.42 8.39 -7.39
C GLY A 64 -4.44 6.88 -7.59
N LYS A 65 -4.08 6.37 -8.78
CA LYS A 65 -4.07 4.91 -9.02
C LYS A 65 -3.03 4.22 -8.15
N GLY A 66 -1.82 4.78 -8.08
CA GLY A 66 -0.73 4.23 -7.28
C GLY A 66 -1.07 4.23 -5.80
N ILE A 67 -1.58 5.35 -5.30
CA ILE A 67 -1.98 5.51 -3.91
C ILE A 67 -3.13 4.54 -3.56
N PHE A 68 -4.14 4.43 -4.43
CA PHE A 68 -5.25 3.48 -4.27
C PHE A 68 -4.76 2.03 -4.21
N GLN A 69 -3.86 1.64 -5.12
CA GLN A 69 -3.32 0.28 -5.16
C GLN A 69 -2.52 -0.07 -3.90
N GLN A 70 -1.80 0.90 -3.33
CA GLN A 70 -0.98 0.69 -2.14
C GLN A 70 -1.78 0.67 -0.84
N ASN A 71 -2.84 1.49 -0.74
CA ASN A 71 -3.51 1.75 0.54
C ASN A 71 -4.95 1.20 0.61
N CYS A 72 -5.62 1.01 -0.52
CA CYS A 72 -7.07 0.80 -0.57
C CYS A 72 -7.48 -0.53 -1.24
N ALA A 73 -6.73 -0.96 -2.26
CA ALA A 73 -7.10 -2.09 -3.11
C ALA A 73 -7.14 -3.46 -2.38
N ALA A 74 -6.55 -3.56 -1.19
CA ALA A 74 -6.64 -4.76 -0.36
C ALA A 74 -8.07 -5.02 0.14
N CYS A 75 -8.87 -3.97 0.32
CA CYS A 75 -10.20 -4.05 0.90
C CYS A 75 -11.31 -3.56 -0.04
N HIS A 76 -10.98 -2.70 -1.00
CA HIS A 76 -11.94 -2.06 -1.90
C HIS A 76 -11.67 -2.43 -3.35
N ALA A 77 -12.75 -2.70 -4.09
CA ALA A 77 -12.76 -2.72 -5.55
C ALA A 77 -13.59 -1.55 -6.09
N LEU A 78 -13.52 -1.33 -7.40
CA LEU A 78 -14.27 -0.24 -8.05
C LEU A 78 -15.76 -0.60 -8.21
N ASP A 79 -16.04 -1.83 -8.65
CA ASP A 79 -17.38 -2.25 -9.13
C ASP A 79 -18.04 -3.37 -8.33
N LYS A 80 -17.33 -3.89 -7.34
CA LYS A 80 -17.82 -4.99 -6.53
C LYS A 80 -17.53 -4.74 -5.07
N ASP A 81 -18.42 -5.22 -4.24
CA ASP A 81 -18.22 -5.24 -2.80
C ASP A 81 -17.19 -6.32 -2.45
N MET A 82 -16.34 -6.01 -1.48
CA MET A 82 -15.32 -6.91 -0.93
C MET A 82 -15.38 -6.81 0.60
N THR A 83 -14.25 -6.63 1.26
CA THR A 83 -14.19 -6.30 2.68
C THR A 83 -14.85 -4.93 2.95
N GLY A 84 -14.77 -4.02 1.98
CA GLY A 84 -15.51 -2.76 1.97
C GLY A 84 -16.36 -2.59 0.71
N PRO A 85 -17.18 -1.52 0.66
CA PRO A 85 -18.04 -1.22 -0.48
C PRO A 85 -17.26 -0.91 -1.76
N ALA A 86 -17.88 -1.17 -2.91
CA ALA A 86 -17.42 -0.70 -4.21
C ALA A 86 -17.22 0.83 -4.20
N LEU A 87 -16.12 1.37 -4.72
CA LEU A 87 -15.80 2.81 -4.62
C LEU A 87 -16.23 3.68 -5.82
N ARG A 88 -16.69 3.09 -6.93
CA ARG A 88 -17.19 3.88 -8.04
C ARG A 88 -18.45 4.66 -7.64
N GLY A 89 -18.55 5.92 -8.08
CA GLY A 89 -19.68 6.79 -7.71
C GLY A 89 -19.71 7.14 -6.22
N LEU A 90 -18.58 7.02 -5.53
CA LEU A 90 -18.39 7.36 -4.12
C LEU A 90 -19.01 8.72 -3.76
N THR A 91 -18.74 9.74 -4.55
CA THR A 91 -19.15 11.14 -4.31
C THR A 91 -20.65 11.37 -4.46
N SER A 92 -21.36 10.45 -5.11
CA SER A 92 -22.81 10.54 -5.35
C SER A 92 -23.67 9.91 -4.23
N ARG A 93 -23.05 9.38 -3.17
CA ARG A 93 -23.75 8.67 -2.09
C ARG A 93 -23.35 9.19 -0.70
N GLY A 94 -24.30 9.11 0.24
CA GLY A 94 -24.06 9.44 1.64
C GLY A 94 -23.48 10.86 1.84
N PRO A 95 -22.55 11.05 2.79
CA PRO A 95 -21.96 12.34 3.09
C PRO A 95 -20.78 12.74 2.17
N TRP A 96 -20.42 11.91 1.19
CA TRP A 96 -19.14 12.02 0.44
C TRP A 96 -19.13 13.08 -0.66
N ALA A 97 -20.27 13.69 -0.97
CA ALA A 97 -20.34 14.89 -1.80
C ALA A 97 -19.56 16.05 -1.16
N ASP A 98 -19.49 16.08 0.18
CA ASP A 98 -18.64 17.01 0.92
C ASP A 98 -17.25 16.41 1.13
N ARG A 99 -16.27 16.94 0.39
CA ARG A 99 -14.87 16.50 0.45
C ARG A 99 -14.27 16.58 1.85
N LYS A 100 -14.67 17.56 2.66
CA LYS A 100 -14.15 17.70 4.04
C LYS A 100 -14.57 16.53 4.91
N LYS A 101 -15.80 16.03 4.74
CA LYS A 101 -16.27 14.83 5.45
C LYS A 101 -15.53 13.59 5.00
N LEU A 102 -15.22 13.49 3.72
CA LEU A 102 -14.42 12.39 3.18
C LEU A 102 -13.00 12.41 3.76
N TYR A 103 -12.34 13.57 3.83
CA TYR A 103 -11.01 13.67 4.45
C TYR A 103 -11.06 13.26 5.93
N ALA A 104 -12.03 13.78 6.68
CA ALA A 104 -12.21 13.41 8.09
C ALA A 104 -12.44 11.90 8.28
N TRP A 105 -13.22 11.28 7.38
CA TRP A 105 -13.42 9.83 7.37
C TRP A 105 -12.12 9.08 7.07
N VAL A 106 -11.38 9.45 6.03
CA VAL A 106 -10.14 8.75 5.65
C VAL A 106 -9.05 8.89 6.73
N HIS A 107 -8.93 10.06 7.37
CA HIS A 107 -7.96 10.28 8.43
C HIS A 107 -8.34 9.59 9.74
N ASN A 108 -9.62 9.60 10.11
CA ASN A 108 -10.09 9.00 11.35
C ASN A 108 -11.53 8.43 11.23
N PRO A 109 -11.65 7.20 10.68
CA PRO A 109 -12.94 6.54 10.48
C PRO A 109 -13.70 6.35 11.80
N ALA A 110 -13.01 5.97 12.88
CA ALA A 110 -13.64 5.72 14.18
C ALA A 110 -14.31 6.97 14.78
N ALA A 111 -13.67 8.13 14.69
CA ALA A 111 -14.23 9.38 15.20
C ALA A 111 -15.42 9.88 14.37
N PHE A 112 -15.39 9.65 13.06
CA PHE A 112 -16.49 10.02 12.16
C PHE A 112 -17.67 9.06 12.31
N LEU A 113 -17.40 7.76 12.46
CA LEU A 113 -18.40 6.71 12.71
C LEU A 113 -19.27 6.98 13.94
N ALA A 114 -18.69 7.53 15.00
CA ALA A 114 -19.44 7.88 16.21
C ALA A 114 -20.52 8.96 15.97
N LYS A 115 -20.43 9.72 14.87
CA LYS A 115 -21.24 10.92 14.63
C LYS A 115 -22.17 10.80 13.42
N ASP A 116 -21.91 9.86 12.52
CA ASP A 116 -22.58 9.79 11.22
C ASP A 116 -23.36 8.47 11.04
N PRO A 117 -24.70 8.52 10.89
CA PRO A 117 -25.52 7.31 10.81
C PRO A 117 -25.29 6.51 9.52
N TYR A 118 -24.84 7.15 8.43
CA TYR A 118 -24.55 6.46 7.18
C TYR A 118 -23.35 5.53 7.35
N THR A 119 -22.28 6.01 7.97
CA THR A 119 -21.10 5.17 8.25
C THR A 119 -21.38 4.08 9.30
N GLN A 120 -22.28 4.33 10.26
CA GLN A 120 -22.76 3.28 11.18
C GLN A 120 -23.51 2.18 10.46
N GLY A 121 -24.31 2.53 9.44
CA GLY A 121 -24.96 1.57 8.55
C GLY A 121 -23.93 0.73 7.80
N LEU A 122 -22.89 1.36 7.23
CA LEU A 122 -21.81 0.64 6.57
C LEU A 122 -21.09 -0.33 7.52
N GLN A 123 -20.76 0.09 8.75
CA GLN A 123 -20.14 -0.80 9.72
C GLN A 123 -21.01 -2.04 10.01
N LYS A 124 -22.33 -1.86 10.16
CA LYS A 124 -23.25 -2.98 10.37
C LYS A 124 -23.33 -3.92 9.17
N GLN A 125 -23.24 -3.38 7.95
CA GLN A 125 -23.32 -4.16 6.72
C GLN A 125 -22.04 -4.95 6.44
N TYR A 126 -20.86 -4.35 6.65
CA TYR A 126 -19.57 -4.94 6.31
C TYR A 126 -18.86 -5.60 7.51
N GLY A 127 -19.31 -5.34 8.74
CA GLY A 127 -18.76 -5.92 9.97
C GLY A 127 -17.37 -5.40 10.36
N ALA A 128 -16.76 -4.53 9.55
CA ALA A 128 -15.45 -3.95 9.76
C ALA A 128 -15.48 -2.43 9.66
N ILE A 129 -14.56 -1.77 10.37
CA ILE A 129 -14.29 -0.34 10.21
C ILE A 129 -13.04 -0.19 9.35
N MET A 130 -13.05 0.78 8.44
CA MET A 130 -11.86 1.15 7.67
C MET A 130 -10.71 1.55 8.61
N MET A 131 -9.49 1.17 8.26
CA MET A 131 -8.30 1.62 8.99
C MET A 131 -8.09 3.13 8.81
N PRO A 132 -7.53 3.86 9.80
CA PRO A 132 -7.21 5.27 9.64
C PRO A 132 -5.98 5.47 8.74
N PHE A 133 -6.03 6.48 7.88
CA PHE A 133 -4.92 6.87 6.99
C PHE A 133 -4.47 8.33 7.22
N PRO A 134 -4.04 8.71 8.44
CA PRO A 134 -3.67 10.09 8.77
C PRO A 134 -2.44 10.61 8.02
N GLN A 135 -1.66 9.71 7.41
CA GLN A 135 -0.48 10.04 6.60
C GLN A 135 -0.82 10.57 5.20
N LEU A 136 -2.04 10.32 4.69
CA LEU A 136 -2.43 10.77 3.36
C LEU A 136 -2.80 12.25 3.42
N SER A 137 -2.22 13.07 2.55
CA SER A 137 -2.63 14.47 2.43
C SER A 137 -4.01 14.59 1.78
N GLU A 138 -4.71 15.72 1.97
CA GLU A 138 -5.98 15.98 1.28
C GLU A 138 -5.84 15.87 -0.24
N LYS A 139 -4.70 16.31 -0.77
CA LYS A 139 -4.37 16.19 -2.20
C LYS A 139 -4.23 14.73 -2.64
N ASP A 140 -3.60 13.88 -1.84
CA ASP A 140 -3.49 12.45 -2.14
C ASP A 140 -4.88 11.81 -2.18
N ILE A 141 -5.74 12.18 -1.22
CA ILE A 141 -7.12 11.69 -1.15
C ILE A 141 -7.92 12.16 -2.37
N ASP A 142 -7.79 13.42 -2.78
CA ASP A 142 -8.45 13.92 -3.99
C ASP A 142 -8.05 13.14 -5.24
N GLN A 143 -6.76 12.82 -5.36
CA GLN A 143 -6.26 12.04 -6.48
C GLN A 143 -6.84 10.62 -6.48
N ILE A 144 -7.00 9.99 -5.31
CA ILE A 144 -7.70 8.70 -5.19
C ILE A 144 -9.15 8.84 -5.64
N VAL A 145 -9.85 9.90 -5.19
CA VAL A 145 -11.26 10.15 -5.55
C VAL A 145 -11.41 10.33 -7.06
N GLU A 146 -10.56 11.17 -7.66
CA GLU A 146 -10.51 11.35 -9.12
C GLU A 146 -10.30 10.03 -9.85
N TYR A 147 -9.40 9.17 -9.35
CA TYR A 147 -9.15 7.87 -9.94
C TYR A 147 -10.36 6.93 -9.88
N VAL A 148 -11.05 6.85 -8.73
CA VAL A 148 -12.20 5.94 -8.57
C VAL A 148 -13.46 6.43 -9.28
N GLU A 149 -13.62 7.74 -9.48
CA GLU A 149 -14.74 8.35 -10.21
C GLU A 149 -14.52 8.35 -11.73
N ALA A 150 -13.27 8.43 -12.19
CA ALA A 150 -12.93 8.42 -13.62
C ALA A 150 -12.98 7.02 -14.26
N LYS A 151 -13.28 5.97 -13.49
CA LYS A 151 -13.35 4.59 -13.97
C LYS A 151 -14.77 4.13 -14.08
#